data_AF-A0A2V7Z0G5-F1
#
_entry.id   AF-A0A2V7Z0G5-F1
#
_cell.length_a   1.000
_cell.length_b   1.000
_cell.length_c   1.000
_cell.angle_alpha   90.00
_cell.angle_beta   90.00
_cell.angle_gamma   90.00
#
_symmetry.space_group_name_H-M   'P 1'
#
loop_
_entity.id
_entity.type
_entity.pdbx_description
1 polymer ?
#
loop_
_entity_poly.entity_id
_entity_poly.type
_entity_poly.pdbx_seq_one_letter_code
_entity_poly.pdbx_strand_id
1 'polypeptide(L)'
;MAGAGIHPLAFVDPAARLGDGVTVGPFAVIGADVEIGAGTEVGAGAQIQGPTRIGRENRIYPQAAIGFDPQDLKFQAEEVRLEIGDRNQFREFCTVHRGTSKGGGVTRVGSDGLFMAYTHIAHDCQVGSRVIFANNATLAGHVEVHDDANVSAFSSVHQFCRVGRHAYVGGYTVATLDALPFVKTVGQKPACYGLNSIGLKRKGVPAETIRKLEAAYRILVRSRLPTPKA
;
A
#
# COMPACT_ATOMS: atom_id res chain seq x y z
N MET A 1 3.54 33.80 1.31
CA MET A 1 3.43 33.98 -0.16
C MET A 1 3.27 32.60 -0.76
N ALA A 2 2.29 32.40 -1.65
CA ALA A 2 2.16 31.14 -2.38
C ALA A 2 3.42 30.93 -3.23
N GLY A 3 4.27 29.98 -2.84
CA GLY A 3 5.42 29.57 -3.65
C GLY A 3 4.94 29.05 -5.00
N ALA A 4 5.75 29.22 -6.05
CA ALA A 4 5.45 28.69 -7.38
C ALA A 4 5.20 27.16 -7.28
N GLY A 5 3.93 26.75 -7.28
CA GLY A 5 3.50 25.36 -7.07
C GLY A 5 2.38 25.18 -6.05
N ILE A 6 2.19 26.09 -5.09
CA ILE A 6 1.12 26.00 -4.08
C ILE A 6 -0.06 26.87 -4.51
N HIS A 7 -1.22 26.26 -4.72
CA HIS A 7 -2.42 26.99 -5.08
C HIS A 7 -2.87 27.93 -3.95
N PRO A 8 -3.35 29.17 -4.22
CA PRO A 8 -3.76 30.12 -3.18
C PRO A 8 -4.87 29.64 -2.24
N LEU A 9 -5.66 28.67 -2.67
CA LEU A 9 -6.74 28.03 -1.89
C LEU A 9 -6.28 26.75 -1.16
N ALA A 10 -5.00 26.39 -1.24
CA ALA A 10 -4.44 25.31 -0.44
C ALA A 10 -4.06 25.84 0.95
N PHE A 11 -4.18 24.99 1.96
CA PHE A 11 -3.62 25.23 3.28
C PHE A 11 -2.37 24.37 3.45
N VAL A 12 -1.25 25.02 3.79
CA VAL A 12 0.00 24.33 4.14
C VAL A 12 0.45 24.90 5.47
N ASP A 13 0.54 24.02 6.47
CA ASP A 13 1.02 24.40 7.79
C ASP A 13 2.46 24.93 7.71
N PRO A 14 2.81 26.02 8.42
CA PRO A 14 4.17 26.57 8.42
C PRO A 14 5.27 25.59 8.86
N ALA A 15 4.94 24.56 9.65
CA ALA A 15 5.90 23.53 10.08
C ALA A 15 6.11 22.42 9.03
N ALA A 16 5.28 22.35 7.99
CA ALA A 16 5.43 21.38 6.91
C ALA A 16 6.69 21.67 6.07
N ARG A 17 7.37 20.60 5.63
CA ARG A 17 8.59 20.68 4.83
C ARG A 17 8.31 20.15 3.42
N LEU A 18 8.31 21.03 2.43
CA LEU A 18 8.09 20.68 1.03
C LEU A 18 9.40 20.81 0.24
N GLY A 19 9.76 19.77 -0.50
CA GLY A 19 10.91 19.76 -1.39
C GLY A 19 10.68 20.54 -2.70
N ASP A 20 11.74 20.67 -3.48
CA ASP A 20 11.73 21.43 -4.74
C ASP A 20 10.69 20.89 -5.73
N GLY A 21 9.95 21.80 -6.37
CA GLY A 21 8.99 21.45 -7.41
C GLY A 21 7.74 20.72 -6.91
N VAL A 22 7.50 20.66 -5.59
CA VAL A 22 6.23 20.16 -5.05
C VAL A 22 5.08 21.06 -5.49
N THR A 23 3.99 20.46 -5.97
CA THR A 23 2.77 21.18 -6.31
C THR A 23 1.61 20.79 -5.39
N VAL A 24 0.77 21.76 -5.03
CA VAL A 24 -0.35 21.58 -4.12
C VAL A 24 -1.60 22.23 -4.71
N GLY A 25 -2.60 21.40 -5.02
CA GLY A 25 -3.84 21.80 -5.64
C GLY A 25 -4.79 22.56 -4.70
N PRO A 26 -5.84 23.20 -5.25
CA PRO A 26 -6.81 23.96 -4.46
C PRO A 26 -7.48 23.08 -3.39
N PHE A 27 -7.74 23.68 -2.21
CA PHE A 27 -8.43 23.03 -1.08
C PHE A 27 -7.68 21.83 -0.47
N ALA A 28 -6.49 21.51 -0.94
CA ALA A 28 -5.64 20.55 -0.26
C ALA A 28 -5.17 21.13 1.09
N VAL A 29 -4.99 20.24 2.07
CA VAL A 29 -4.53 20.57 3.42
C VAL A 29 -3.31 19.72 3.72
N ILE A 30 -2.20 20.38 4.03
CA ILE A 30 -0.97 19.76 4.52
C ILE A 30 -0.78 20.23 5.96
N GLY A 31 -0.88 19.31 6.92
CA GLY A 31 -0.73 19.59 8.34
C GLY A 31 0.72 19.76 8.78
N ALA A 32 0.90 20.10 10.07
CA ALA A 32 2.19 20.15 10.72
C ALA A 32 2.90 18.77 10.68
N ASP A 33 4.22 18.77 10.78
CA ASP A 33 5.06 17.56 10.81
C ASP A 33 4.90 16.64 9.58
N VAL A 34 4.49 17.22 8.45
CA VAL A 34 4.51 16.57 7.14
C VAL A 34 5.79 16.94 6.40
N GLU A 35 6.49 15.94 5.87
CA GLU A 35 7.57 16.10 4.91
C GLU A 35 7.15 15.54 3.55
N ILE A 36 7.32 16.32 2.48
CA ILE A 36 7.04 15.89 1.11
C ILE A 36 8.29 16.10 0.24
N GLY A 37 8.79 15.01 -0.36
CA GLY A 37 9.95 15.04 -1.24
C GLY A 37 9.69 15.75 -2.57
N ALA A 38 10.79 16.16 -3.21
CA ALA A 38 10.80 16.93 -4.45
C ALA A 38 9.96 16.30 -5.58
N GLY A 39 9.31 17.15 -6.38
CA GLY A 39 8.52 16.77 -7.55
C GLY A 39 7.21 16.03 -7.25
N THR A 40 6.82 15.90 -5.98
CA THR A 40 5.53 15.29 -5.61
C THR A 40 4.37 16.24 -5.91
N GLU A 41 3.29 15.71 -6.50
CA GLU A 41 2.06 16.43 -6.80
C GLU A 41 0.96 16.05 -5.80
N VAL A 42 0.38 17.05 -5.14
CA VAL A 42 -0.77 16.92 -4.23
C VAL A 42 -2.01 17.48 -4.89
N GLY A 43 -2.98 16.61 -5.17
CA GLY A 43 -4.22 16.93 -5.86
C GLY A 43 -5.20 17.76 -5.04
N ALA A 44 -6.21 18.31 -5.70
CA ALA A 44 -7.22 19.16 -5.09
C ALA A 44 -7.98 18.45 -3.95
N GLY A 45 -8.16 19.13 -2.82
CA GLY A 45 -8.88 18.60 -1.67
C GLY A 45 -8.20 17.44 -0.94
N ALA A 46 -7.00 16.99 -1.37
CA ALA A 46 -6.26 15.96 -0.66
C ALA A 46 -5.87 16.44 0.75
N GLN A 47 -5.95 15.56 1.73
CA GLN A 47 -5.69 15.83 3.13
C GLN A 47 -4.48 15.02 3.58
N ILE A 48 -3.41 15.68 4.02
CA ILE A 48 -2.18 15.04 4.47
C ILE A 48 -1.89 15.51 5.90
N GLN A 49 -1.85 14.60 6.86
CA GLN A 49 -1.63 14.88 8.28
C GLN A 49 -0.32 14.27 8.77
N GLY A 50 0.37 14.97 9.68
CA GLY A 50 1.59 14.48 10.30
C GLY A 50 1.35 13.65 11.57
N PRO A 51 2.37 12.96 12.10
CA PRO A 51 3.73 12.87 11.54
C PRO A 51 3.82 11.95 10.32
N THR A 52 4.17 12.50 9.15
CA THR A 52 4.17 11.78 7.87
C THR A 52 5.33 12.21 7.00
N ARG A 53 6.08 11.24 6.45
CA ARG A 53 7.12 11.48 5.47
C ARG A 53 6.76 10.82 4.14
N ILE A 54 6.72 11.61 3.08
CA ILE A 54 6.44 11.19 1.71
C ILE A 54 7.67 11.48 0.86
N GLY A 55 8.11 10.48 0.08
CA GLY A 55 9.25 10.61 -0.81
C GLY A 55 9.00 11.50 -2.03
N ARG A 56 9.80 11.29 -3.06
CA ARG A 56 9.86 12.11 -4.28
C ARG A 56 8.92 11.61 -5.36
N GLU A 57 8.52 12.53 -6.24
CA GLU A 57 7.80 12.21 -7.49
C GLU A 57 6.52 11.39 -7.28
N ASN A 58 5.91 11.49 -6.09
CA ASN A 58 4.63 10.85 -5.84
C ASN A 58 3.52 11.65 -6.50
N ARG A 59 2.42 10.97 -6.84
CA ARG A 59 1.20 11.61 -7.33
C ARG A 59 0.04 11.24 -6.44
N ILE A 60 -0.41 12.21 -5.65
CA ILE A 60 -1.53 12.08 -4.73
C ILE A 60 -2.73 12.75 -5.41
N TYR A 61 -3.72 11.96 -5.80
CA TYR A 61 -4.89 12.44 -6.53
C TYR A 61 -5.91 13.11 -5.60
N PRO A 62 -6.92 13.81 -6.17
CA PRO A 62 -7.91 14.52 -5.39
C PRO A 62 -8.58 13.66 -4.31
N GLN A 63 -8.88 14.29 -3.17
CA GLN A 63 -9.64 13.69 -2.06
C GLN A 63 -8.98 12.46 -1.39
N ALA A 64 -7.69 12.20 -1.63
CA ALA A 64 -6.95 11.22 -0.83
C ALA A 64 -6.74 11.73 0.61
N ALA A 65 -6.80 10.84 1.60
CA ALA A 65 -6.56 11.13 3.01
C ALA A 65 -5.38 10.31 3.55
N ILE A 66 -4.26 10.96 3.84
CA ILE A 66 -2.97 10.31 4.12
C ILE A 66 -2.43 10.79 5.46
N GLY A 67 -1.95 9.87 6.29
CA GLY A 67 -1.32 10.16 7.59
C GLY A 67 -2.28 10.34 8.76
N PHE A 68 -3.58 10.13 8.56
CA PHE A 68 -4.57 10.23 9.62
C PHE A 68 -4.40 9.14 10.69
N ASP A 69 -5.02 9.39 11.85
CA ASP A 69 -5.00 8.48 13.00
C ASP A 69 -5.51 7.08 12.63
N PRO A 70 -4.94 6.03 13.23
CA PRO A 70 -5.40 4.66 13.02
C PRO A 70 -6.86 4.50 13.47
N GLN A 71 -7.63 3.67 12.77
CA GLN A 71 -8.98 3.26 13.19
C GLN A 71 -8.93 2.14 14.25
N ASP A 72 -7.98 2.22 15.18
CA ASP A 72 -7.86 1.30 16.31
C ASP A 72 -8.51 1.96 17.54
N LEU A 73 -9.47 1.27 18.16
CA LEU A 73 -10.18 1.74 19.36
C LEU A 73 -9.25 2.02 20.55
N LYS A 74 -8.05 1.46 20.55
CA LYS A 74 -7.06 1.61 21.62
C LYS A 74 -6.12 2.78 21.40
N PHE A 75 -6.14 3.44 20.24
CA PHE A 75 -5.24 4.53 19.93
C PHE A 75 -5.48 5.74 20.82
N GLN A 76 -4.40 6.31 21.38
CA GLN A 76 -4.43 7.44 22.30
C GLN A 76 -3.36 8.49 21.96
N ALA A 77 -3.53 9.21 20.84
CA ALA A 77 -2.68 10.34 20.43
C ALA A 77 -1.16 10.06 20.61
N GLU A 78 -0.74 8.89 20.13
CA GLU A 78 0.57 8.31 20.41
C GLU A 78 1.63 8.87 19.44
N GLU A 79 2.91 8.80 19.81
CA GLU A 79 4.02 9.09 18.90
C GLU A 79 4.15 7.97 17.86
N VAL A 80 3.46 8.16 16.73
CA VAL A 80 3.42 7.21 15.61
C VAL A 80 3.57 7.97 14.30
N ARG A 81 3.98 7.28 13.24
CA ARG A 81 4.26 7.93 11.96
C ARG A 81 3.80 7.12 10.76
N LEU A 82 3.81 7.79 9.62
CA LEU A 82 3.67 7.20 8.29
C LEU A 82 4.92 7.49 7.46
N GLU A 83 5.44 6.49 6.77
CA GLU A 83 6.56 6.64 5.84
C GLU A 83 6.19 6.08 4.46
N ILE A 84 6.22 6.92 3.43
CA ILE A 84 5.93 6.59 2.03
C ILE A 84 7.18 6.87 1.19
N GLY A 85 7.55 5.92 0.34
CA GLY A 85 8.66 6.04 -0.61
C GLY A 85 8.37 6.95 -1.81
N ASP A 86 8.93 6.61 -2.96
CA ASP A 86 8.95 7.46 -4.15
C ASP A 86 8.03 6.95 -5.27
N ARG A 87 7.62 7.83 -6.18
CA ARG A 87 6.94 7.47 -7.45
C ARG A 87 5.67 6.64 -7.29
N ASN A 88 5.00 6.76 -6.15
CA ASN A 88 3.71 6.11 -5.95
C ASN A 88 2.57 6.95 -6.55
N GLN A 89 1.51 6.28 -6.96
CA GLN A 89 0.26 6.90 -7.39
C GLN A 89 -0.85 6.51 -6.42
N PHE A 90 -1.27 7.46 -5.58
CA PHE A 90 -2.44 7.31 -4.71
C PHE A 90 -3.63 7.96 -5.39
N ARG A 91 -4.51 7.14 -5.94
CA ARG A 91 -5.71 7.58 -6.66
C ARG A 91 -6.75 8.16 -5.71
N GLU A 92 -7.84 8.61 -6.31
CA GLU A 92 -8.93 9.34 -5.66
C GLU A 92 -9.47 8.57 -4.45
N PHE A 93 -9.70 9.26 -3.33
CA PHE A 93 -10.25 8.67 -2.10
C PHE A 93 -9.41 7.53 -1.49
N CYS A 94 -8.13 7.41 -1.83
CA CYS A 94 -7.24 6.51 -1.08
C CYS A 94 -7.11 6.96 0.38
N THR A 95 -7.01 5.99 1.29
CA THR A 95 -6.76 6.24 2.71
C THR A 95 -5.52 5.49 3.17
N VAL A 96 -4.61 6.18 3.86
CA VAL A 96 -3.38 5.58 4.41
C VAL A 96 -3.19 6.11 5.83
N HIS A 97 -3.25 5.21 6.82
CA HIS A 97 -3.23 5.60 8.22
C HIS A 97 -1.85 5.37 8.84
N ARG A 98 -1.49 6.20 9.81
CA ARG A 98 -0.26 6.04 10.61
C ARG A 98 -0.33 4.78 11.50
N GLY A 99 0.80 4.38 12.07
CA GLY A 99 0.88 3.19 12.93
C GLY A 99 0.20 3.35 14.29
N THR A 100 0.40 2.34 15.15
CA THR A 100 0.05 2.34 16.58
C THR A 100 1.31 2.04 17.41
N SER A 101 1.42 2.57 18.62
CA SER A 101 2.57 2.30 19.50
C SER A 101 2.82 0.81 19.72
N LYS A 102 1.74 0.02 19.83
CA LYS A 102 1.79 -1.43 20.02
C LYS A 102 2.11 -2.21 18.74
N GLY A 103 1.89 -1.62 17.58
CA GLY A 103 2.13 -2.22 16.27
C GLY A 103 3.49 -1.93 15.65
N GLY A 104 4.36 -1.21 16.36
CA GLY A 104 5.67 -0.78 15.88
C GLY A 104 5.75 0.72 15.56
N GLY A 105 4.64 1.45 15.70
CA GLY A 105 4.59 2.91 15.61
C GLY A 105 4.74 3.47 14.20
N VAL A 106 4.68 2.62 13.18
CA VAL A 106 4.90 3.05 11.80
C VAL A 106 4.16 2.19 10.77
N THR A 107 3.38 2.85 9.92
CA THR A 107 2.96 2.29 8.63
C THR A 107 4.00 2.65 7.57
N ARG A 108 4.42 1.68 6.74
CA ARG A 108 5.39 1.91 5.65
C ARG A 108 4.82 1.53 4.30
N VAL A 109 5.04 2.37 3.31
CA VAL A 109 4.78 2.09 1.90
C VAL A 109 6.07 2.32 1.11
N GLY A 110 6.42 1.35 0.27
CA GLY A 110 7.59 1.41 -0.61
C GLY A 110 7.44 2.40 -1.75
N SER A 111 8.00 2.06 -2.90
CA SER A 111 8.05 2.92 -4.09
C SER A 111 7.38 2.28 -5.29
N ASP A 112 7.04 3.10 -6.28
CA ASP A 112 6.53 2.66 -7.59
C ASP A 112 5.20 1.88 -7.51
N GLY A 113 4.41 2.10 -6.45
CA GLY A 113 3.10 1.49 -6.24
C GLY A 113 1.98 2.22 -6.97
N LEU A 114 0.97 1.46 -7.39
CA LEU A 114 -0.31 2.00 -7.87
C LEU A 114 -1.43 1.62 -6.91
N PHE A 115 -1.99 2.61 -6.24
CA PHE A 115 -3.11 2.48 -5.32
C PHE A 115 -4.33 3.10 -5.97
N MET A 116 -5.22 2.28 -6.54
CA MET A 116 -6.41 2.74 -7.24
C MET A 116 -7.48 3.25 -6.27
N ALA A 117 -8.52 3.88 -6.82
CA ALA A 117 -9.48 4.63 -6.03
C ALA A 117 -10.09 3.81 -4.89
N TYR A 118 -10.27 4.45 -3.73
CA TYR A 118 -10.79 3.83 -2.50
C TYR A 118 -9.92 2.72 -1.90
N THR A 119 -8.64 2.61 -2.29
CA THR A 119 -7.72 1.71 -1.58
C THR A 119 -7.57 2.17 -0.13
N HIS A 120 -7.54 1.22 0.80
CA HIS A 120 -7.29 1.47 2.22
C HIS A 120 -6.06 0.73 2.71
N ILE A 121 -5.14 1.47 3.34
CA ILE A 121 -3.99 0.93 4.07
C ILE A 121 -4.18 1.32 5.54
N ALA A 122 -4.51 0.32 6.36
CA ALA A 122 -4.65 0.50 7.80
C ALA A 122 -3.30 0.70 8.49
N HIS A 123 -3.38 0.86 9.81
CA HIS A 123 -2.25 1.06 10.69
C HIS A 123 -1.25 -0.11 10.67
N ASP A 124 0.02 0.22 10.84
CA ASP A 124 1.14 -0.71 11.01
C ASP A 124 1.39 -1.63 9.81
N CYS A 125 0.74 -1.37 8.67
CA CYS A 125 0.98 -2.12 7.45
C CYS A 125 2.41 -1.89 6.93
N GLN A 126 3.01 -2.93 6.39
CA GLN A 126 4.32 -2.90 5.75
C GLN A 126 4.14 -3.27 4.28
N VAL A 127 4.01 -2.25 3.43
CA VAL A 127 3.78 -2.40 1.98
C VAL A 127 5.07 -2.15 1.23
N GLY A 128 5.49 -3.12 0.42
CA GLY A 128 6.69 -3.08 -0.42
C GLY A 128 6.53 -2.22 -1.67
N SER A 129 7.37 -2.48 -2.66
CA SER A 129 7.47 -1.68 -3.89
C SER A 129 6.84 -2.34 -5.10
N ARG A 130 6.46 -1.56 -6.12
CA ARG A 130 5.83 -2.02 -7.38
C ARG A 130 4.54 -2.83 -7.18
N VAL A 131 3.86 -2.58 -6.06
CA VAL A 131 2.59 -3.20 -5.72
C VAL A 131 1.45 -2.57 -6.52
N ILE A 132 0.38 -3.33 -6.72
CA ILE A 132 -0.84 -2.83 -7.36
C ILE A 132 -2.03 -3.16 -6.46
N PHE A 133 -2.73 -2.13 -6.05
CA PHE A 133 -4.00 -2.20 -5.34
C PHE A 133 -5.07 -1.68 -6.27
N ALA A 134 -5.98 -2.54 -6.69
CA ALA A 134 -7.11 -2.13 -7.52
C ALA A 134 -8.22 -1.52 -6.65
N ASN A 135 -9.28 -1.01 -7.29
CA ASN A 135 -10.30 -0.23 -6.60
C ASN A 135 -10.86 -0.94 -5.37
N ASN A 136 -10.97 -0.22 -4.25
CA ASN A 136 -11.46 -0.75 -2.97
C ASN A 136 -10.64 -1.92 -2.37
N ALA A 137 -9.40 -2.15 -2.83
CA ALA A 137 -8.51 -3.08 -2.15
C ALA A 137 -8.21 -2.58 -0.73
N THR A 138 -8.43 -3.42 0.27
CA THR A 138 -8.44 -3.01 1.69
C THR A 138 -7.49 -3.87 2.52
N LEU A 139 -6.56 -3.23 3.21
CA LEU A 139 -5.72 -3.89 4.22
C LEU A 139 -6.24 -3.54 5.61
N ALA A 140 -6.45 -4.55 6.45
CA ALA A 140 -6.62 -4.35 7.88
C ALA A 140 -5.26 -4.12 8.58
N GLY A 141 -5.28 -3.87 9.88
CA GLY A 141 -4.07 -3.54 10.65
C GLY A 141 -2.98 -4.61 10.56
N HIS A 142 -1.71 -4.17 10.59
CA HIS A 142 -0.53 -5.04 10.64
C HIS A 142 -0.32 -5.97 9.43
N VAL A 143 -0.93 -5.68 8.27
CA VAL A 143 -0.73 -6.50 7.07
C VAL A 143 0.64 -6.24 6.44
N GLU A 144 1.32 -7.29 6.02
CA GLU A 144 2.56 -7.22 5.25
C GLU A 144 2.29 -7.52 3.78
N VAL A 145 2.68 -6.64 2.87
CA VAL A 145 2.53 -6.84 1.42
C VAL A 145 3.90 -6.70 0.77
N HIS A 146 4.40 -7.76 0.15
CA HIS A 146 5.74 -7.78 -0.42
C HIS A 146 5.74 -7.17 -1.83
N ASP A 147 6.94 -6.92 -2.33
CA ASP A 147 7.17 -6.38 -3.67
C ASP A 147 6.38 -7.09 -4.78
N ASP A 148 5.95 -6.31 -5.78
CA ASP A 148 5.33 -6.79 -7.01
C ASP A 148 4.04 -7.60 -6.80
N ALA A 149 3.45 -7.57 -5.59
CA ALA A 149 2.17 -8.18 -5.28
C ALA A 149 0.99 -7.40 -5.88
N ASN A 150 -0.11 -8.11 -6.15
CA ASN A 150 -1.36 -7.52 -6.60
C ASN A 150 -2.50 -7.86 -5.64
N VAL A 151 -3.25 -6.84 -5.24
CA VAL A 151 -4.54 -6.97 -4.55
C VAL A 151 -5.62 -6.40 -5.47
N SER A 152 -6.41 -7.28 -6.06
CA SER A 152 -7.45 -6.92 -7.03
C SER A 152 -8.67 -6.27 -6.36
N ALA A 153 -9.57 -5.77 -7.19
CA ALA A 153 -10.64 -4.89 -6.75
C ALA A 153 -11.60 -5.57 -5.76
N PHE A 154 -12.07 -4.80 -4.78
CA PHE A 154 -12.98 -5.25 -3.72
C PHE A 154 -12.46 -6.43 -2.89
N SER A 155 -11.15 -6.60 -2.84
CA SER A 155 -10.51 -7.63 -2.01
C SER A 155 -10.01 -7.05 -0.70
N SER A 156 -10.09 -7.85 0.36
CA SER A 156 -9.67 -7.48 1.70
C SER A 156 -8.65 -8.46 2.24
N VAL A 157 -7.66 -7.95 2.97
CA VAL A 157 -6.66 -8.75 3.68
C VAL A 157 -6.85 -8.53 5.18
N HIS A 158 -7.12 -9.61 5.90
CA HIS A 158 -7.37 -9.58 7.32
C HIS A 158 -6.10 -9.23 8.11
N GLN A 159 -6.28 -8.69 9.31
CA GLN A 159 -5.17 -8.23 10.15
C GLN A 159 -4.12 -9.31 10.36
N PHE A 160 -2.85 -8.89 10.43
CA PHE A 160 -1.65 -9.75 10.58
C PHE A 160 -1.35 -10.74 9.44
N CYS A 161 -2.16 -10.79 8.38
CA CYS A 161 -1.88 -11.64 7.23
C CYS A 161 -0.78 -11.04 6.35
N ARG A 162 -0.17 -11.89 5.53
CA ARG A 162 0.85 -11.50 4.55
C ARG A 162 0.38 -11.71 3.12
N VAL A 163 0.83 -10.86 2.21
CA VAL A 163 0.70 -11.03 0.76
C VAL A 163 2.10 -11.13 0.17
N GLY A 164 2.48 -12.34 -0.22
CA GLY A 164 3.84 -12.65 -0.65
C GLY A 164 4.24 -11.98 -1.96
N ARG A 165 5.54 -11.97 -2.24
CA ARG A 165 6.13 -11.35 -3.44
C ARG A 165 5.48 -11.94 -4.70
N HIS A 166 5.08 -11.11 -5.66
CA HIS A 166 4.36 -11.53 -6.87
C HIS A 166 3.04 -12.30 -6.65
N ALA A 167 2.52 -12.35 -5.42
CA ALA A 167 1.20 -12.94 -5.16
C ALA A 167 0.13 -12.15 -5.92
N TYR A 168 -0.95 -12.86 -6.28
CA TYR A 168 -2.10 -12.28 -6.95
C TYR A 168 -3.35 -12.61 -6.16
N VAL A 169 -3.86 -11.64 -5.41
CA VAL A 169 -5.15 -11.75 -4.73
C VAL A 169 -6.22 -11.32 -5.73
N GLY A 170 -7.03 -12.27 -6.21
CA GLY A 170 -8.09 -12.00 -7.20
C GLY A 170 -9.21 -11.14 -6.64
N GLY A 171 -10.06 -10.55 -7.49
CA GLY A 171 -11.11 -9.63 -7.05
C GLY A 171 -12.14 -10.31 -6.13
N TYR A 172 -12.78 -9.53 -5.27
CA TYR A 172 -13.76 -10.01 -4.27
C TYR A 172 -13.23 -11.11 -3.35
N THR A 173 -11.93 -11.11 -3.07
CA THR A 173 -11.29 -12.10 -2.18
C THR A 173 -11.22 -11.57 -0.75
N VAL A 174 -11.50 -12.43 0.23
CA VAL A 174 -11.36 -12.10 1.66
C VAL A 174 -10.24 -12.93 2.25
N ALA A 175 -9.00 -12.47 2.12
CA ALA A 175 -7.81 -13.18 2.59
C ALA A 175 -7.75 -13.18 4.14
N THR A 176 -8.06 -14.31 4.76
CA THR A 176 -7.99 -14.52 6.22
C THR A 176 -6.75 -15.30 6.68
N LEU A 177 -5.90 -15.68 5.71
CA LEU A 177 -4.60 -16.32 5.89
C LEU A 177 -3.62 -15.72 4.88
N ASP A 178 -2.33 -16.02 5.05
CA ASP A 178 -1.28 -15.56 4.15
C ASP A 178 -1.53 -15.97 2.69
N ALA A 179 -1.47 -14.99 1.79
CA ALA A 179 -1.46 -15.22 0.35
C ALA A 179 -0.01 -15.54 -0.08
N LEU A 180 0.19 -16.77 -0.56
CA LEU A 180 1.51 -17.29 -0.89
C LEU A 180 2.20 -16.48 -2.01
N PRO A 181 3.53 -16.33 -1.95
CA PRO A 181 4.29 -15.65 -2.99
C PRO A 181 4.13 -16.38 -4.33
N PHE A 182 4.10 -15.62 -5.42
CA PHE A 182 3.96 -16.11 -6.80
C PHE A 182 2.65 -16.84 -7.11
N VAL A 183 1.73 -16.97 -6.16
CA VAL A 183 0.49 -17.77 -6.28
C VAL A 183 -0.73 -16.86 -6.45
N LYS A 184 -1.75 -17.37 -7.13
CA LYS A 184 -3.07 -16.74 -7.21
C LYS A 184 -3.94 -17.22 -6.05
N THR A 185 -4.46 -16.32 -5.24
CA THR A 185 -5.41 -16.59 -4.15
C THR A 185 -6.73 -15.90 -4.48
N VAL A 186 -7.84 -16.64 -4.54
CA VAL A 186 -9.13 -16.09 -4.98
C VAL A 186 -10.30 -16.60 -4.12
N GLY A 187 -11.28 -15.74 -3.86
CA GLY A 187 -12.59 -16.08 -3.32
C GLY A 187 -12.85 -15.64 -1.88
N GLN A 188 -14.11 -15.70 -1.45
CA GLN A 188 -14.51 -15.36 -0.08
C GLN A 188 -14.08 -16.40 0.96
N LYS A 189 -13.99 -17.67 0.54
CA LYS A 189 -13.23 -18.72 1.23
C LYS A 189 -11.96 -18.94 0.40
N PRO A 190 -10.88 -18.18 0.66
CA PRO A 190 -9.78 -18.09 -0.28
C PRO A 190 -9.12 -19.43 -0.50
N ALA A 191 -8.87 -19.75 -1.75
CA ALA A 191 -8.10 -20.92 -2.15
C ALA A 191 -7.00 -20.53 -3.14
N CYS A 192 -5.96 -21.35 -3.21
CA CYS A 192 -4.87 -21.16 -4.16
C CYS A 192 -5.23 -21.75 -5.54
N TYR A 193 -5.23 -20.92 -6.58
CA TYR A 193 -5.56 -21.28 -7.97
C TYR A 193 -4.32 -21.40 -8.87
N GLY A 194 -3.25 -21.99 -8.35
CA GLY A 194 -1.98 -22.16 -9.06
C GLY A 194 -1.13 -20.89 -9.11
N LEU A 195 0.00 -20.97 -9.80
CA LEU A 195 0.92 -19.84 -9.96
C LEU A 195 0.31 -18.67 -10.74
N ASN A 196 0.77 -17.47 -10.40
CA ASN A 196 0.65 -16.24 -11.18
C ASN A 196 1.59 -16.26 -12.41
N SER A 197 1.52 -17.33 -13.20
CA SER A 197 2.44 -17.55 -14.33
C SER A 197 2.39 -16.43 -15.38
N ILE A 198 1.22 -15.81 -15.59
CA ILE A 198 1.07 -14.67 -16.51
C ILE A 198 1.82 -13.45 -15.97
N GLY A 199 1.65 -13.10 -14.69
CA GLY A 199 2.36 -11.99 -14.06
C GLY A 199 3.88 -12.17 -14.11
N LEU A 200 4.35 -13.37 -13.82
CA LEU A 200 5.78 -13.71 -13.87
C LEU A 200 6.36 -13.59 -15.29
N LYS A 201 5.65 -14.09 -16.31
CA LYS A 201 6.06 -13.95 -17.71
C LYS A 201 6.16 -12.48 -18.14
N ARG A 202 5.17 -11.66 -17.77
CA ARG A 202 5.17 -10.22 -18.08
C ARG A 202 6.32 -9.46 -17.40
N LYS A 203 6.79 -9.97 -16.26
CA LYS A 203 7.95 -9.44 -15.53
C LYS A 203 9.28 -10.05 -16.00
N GLY A 204 9.28 -10.83 -17.10
CA GLY A 204 10.49 -11.39 -17.69
C GLY A 204 11.10 -12.55 -16.90
N VAL A 205 10.36 -13.19 -15.99
CA VAL A 205 10.87 -14.35 -15.24
C VAL A 205 11.11 -15.51 -16.21
N PRO A 206 12.32 -16.13 -16.20
CA PRO A 206 12.64 -17.23 -17.12
C PRO A 206 11.67 -18.41 -16.99
N ALA A 207 11.35 -19.04 -18.12
CA ALA A 207 10.41 -20.17 -18.17
C ALA A 207 10.86 -21.34 -17.26
N GLU A 208 12.16 -21.59 -17.15
CA GLU A 208 12.70 -22.60 -16.24
C GLU A 208 12.41 -22.28 -14.77
N THR A 209 12.60 -21.02 -14.35
CA THR A 209 12.27 -20.56 -12.99
C THR A 209 10.78 -20.72 -12.71
N ILE A 210 9.92 -20.38 -13.67
CA ILE A 210 8.47 -20.58 -13.53
C ILE A 210 8.14 -22.07 -13.33
N ARG A 211 8.79 -22.99 -14.06
CA ARG A 211 8.62 -24.44 -13.87
C ARG A 211 9.05 -24.90 -12.47
N LYS A 212 10.18 -24.40 -11.96
CA LYS A 212 10.66 -24.69 -10.60
C LYS A 212 9.68 -24.19 -9.53
N LEU A 213 9.17 -22.96 -9.70
CA LEU A 213 8.12 -22.43 -8.84
C LEU A 213 6.84 -23.28 -8.90
N GLU A 214 6.50 -23.83 -10.07
CA GLU A 214 5.28 -24.63 -10.23
C GLU A 214 5.42 -25.96 -9.49
N ALA A 215 6.60 -26.57 -9.56
CA ALA A 215 6.94 -27.77 -8.80
C ALA A 215 6.85 -27.49 -7.29
N ALA A 216 7.45 -26.39 -6.81
CA ALA A 216 7.38 -25.98 -5.40
C ALA A 216 5.93 -25.75 -4.93
N TYR A 217 5.12 -25.04 -5.73
CA TYR A 217 3.69 -24.85 -5.44
C TYR A 217 2.94 -26.18 -5.32
N ARG A 218 3.19 -27.13 -6.22
CA ARG A 218 2.54 -28.45 -6.17
C ARG A 218 2.93 -29.21 -4.90
N ILE A 219 4.19 -29.14 -4.47
CA ILE A 219 4.66 -29.75 -3.21
C ILE A 219 3.97 -29.09 -2.02
N LEU A 220 3.99 -27.75 -1.94
CA LEU A 220 3.47 -27.03 -0.78
C LEU A 220 1.94 -27.11 -0.64
N VAL A 221 1.20 -27.05 -1.74
CA VAL A 221 -0.26 -26.81 -1.73
C VAL A 221 -1.07 -28.02 -2.19
N ARG A 222 -0.50 -28.88 -3.05
CA ARG A 222 -1.22 -30.01 -3.64
C ARG A 222 -0.75 -31.37 -3.15
N SER A 223 0.42 -31.46 -2.52
CA SER A 223 0.82 -32.69 -1.86
C SER A 223 -0.02 -32.89 -0.59
N ARG A 224 -0.05 -34.13 -0.09
CA ARG A 224 -0.64 -34.43 1.23
C ARG A 224 0.40 -34.33 2.35
N LEU A 225 1.53 -33.67 2.10
CA LEU A 225 2.57 -33.47 3.11
C LEU A 225 2.16 -32.34 4.06
N PRO A 226 2.44 -32.46 5.37
CA PRO A 226 2.34 -31.33 6.28
C PRO A 226 3.44 -30.30 5.95
N THR A 227 3.17 -29.01 6.17
CA THR A 227 4.06 -27.90 5.81
C THR A 227 5.52 -28.08 6.21
N PRO A 228 5.89 -28.59 7.42
CA PRO A 228 7.31 -28.76 7.77
C PRO A 228 8.07 -29.78 6.91
N LYS A 229 7.36 -30.68 6.22
CA LYS A 229 7.94 -31.69 5.32
C LYS A 229 7.92 -31.28 3.85
N ALA A 230 7.10 -30.27 3.50
CA ALA A 230 6.94 -29.76 2.15
C ALA A 230 7.98 -28.68 1.85
#